data_AF-A0A6N4DFG5-F1
#
_entry.id   AF-A0A6N4DFG5-F1
#
_cell.length_a   1.000
_cell.length_b   1.000
_cell.length_c   1.000
_cell.angle_alpha   90.00
_cell.angle_beta   90.00
_cell.angle_gamma   90.00
#
_symmetry.space_group_name_H-M   'P 1'
#
loop_
_entity.id
_entity.type
_entity.pdbx_description
1 polymer ?
#
loop_
_entity_poly.entity_id
_entity_poly.type
_entity_poly.pdbx_seq_one_letter_code
_entity_poly.pdbx_strand_id
1 'polypeptide(L)'
;GSRTYSLAEKRFLIGVVIHEIGHIYFPMIVNSDERQWTWMDEGLNSYLDAVAGREWDPDIPWGVEARGIIDYMKSTNQVPIMTQSDSVLNLGPNAYTKPAVALNILREVIMGRELFDYAFKEYARRWMFKRPTPADFFRTMEEASGVDLDWFWRGWFYSTDHVDISL
;
A
#
# COMPACT_ATOMS: atom_id res chain seq x y z
N GLY A 1 14.77 -33.45 -20.06
CA GLY A 1 15.57 -32.72 -19.04
C GLY A 1 14.61 -32.17 -18.01
N SER A 2 14.92 -32.32 -16.72
CA SER A 2 14.12 -31.72 -15.64
C SER A 2 14.34 -30.20 -15.67
N ARG A 3 13.30 -29.42 -15.96
CA ARG A 3 13.34 -27.98 -15.75
C ARG A 3 13.27 -27.73 -14.25
N THR A 4 14.38 -27.31 -13.65
CA THR A 4 14.41 -26.79 -12.28
C THR A 4 14.44 -25.27 -12.35
N TYR A 5 13.51 -24.62 -11.67
CA TYR A 5 13.43 -23.15 -11.59
C TYR A 5 14.49 -22.62 -10.62
N SER A 6 14.97 -21.41 -10.86
CA SER A 6 15.85 -20.67 -9.96
C SER A 6 15.14 -20.29 -8.65
N LEU A 7 15.93 -20.00 -7.61
CA LEU A 7 15.40 -19.48 -6.35
C LEU A 7 14.65 -18.15 -6.55
N ALA A 8 15.09 -17.32 -7.50
CA ALA A 8 14.43 -16.07 -7.84
C ALA A 8 13.02 -16.30 -8.40
N GLU A 9 12.87 -17.22 -9.37
CA GLU A 9 11.57 -17.58 -9.94
C GLU A 9 10.64 -18.19 -8.88
N LYS A 10 11.17 -19.02 -7.97
CA LYS A 10 10.39 -19.55 -6.85
C LYS A 10 9.86 -18.44 -5.95
N ARG A 11 10.71 -17.50 -5.55
CA ARG A 11 10.33 -16.38 -4.67
C ARG A 11 9.33 -15.43 -5.34
N PHE A 12 9.56 -15.13 -6.62
CA PHE A 12 8.64 -14.34 -7.42
C PHE A 12 7.25 -14.98 -7.48
N LEU A 13 7.17 -16.28 -7.78
CA LEU A 13 5.88 -16.98 -7.84
C LEU A 13 5.16 -16.98 -6.48
N ILE A 14 5.88 -17.18 -5.38
CA ILE A 14 5.27 -17.11 -4.04
C ILE A 14 4.71 -15.70 -3.78
N GLY A 15 5.49 -14.65 -4.11
CA GLY A 15 5.04 -13.26 -3.96
C GLY A 15 3.77 -12.97 -4.75
N VAL A 16 3.73 -13.39 -6.03
CA VAL A 16 2.52 -13.26 -6.87
C VAL A 16 1.34 -13.99 -6.23
N VAL A 17 1.52 -15.23 -5.78
CA VAL A 17 0.42 -15.98 -5.14
C VAL A 17 -0.10 -15.27 -3.88
N ILE A 18 0.78 -14.72 -3.04
CA ILE A 18 0.37 -13.95 -1.85
C ILE A 18 -0.43 -12.72 -2.28
N HIS A 19 0.04 -11.99 -3.30
CA HIS A 19 -0.61 -10.80 -3.84
C HIS A 19 -2.01 -11.12 -4.38
N GLU A 20 -2.13 -12.11 -5.28
CA GLU A 20 -3.42 -12.47 -5.89
C GLU A 20 -4.44 -12.99 -4.86
N ILE A 21 -3.99 -13.69 -3.81
CA ILE A 21 -4.86 -14.10 -2.70
C ILE A 21 -5.30 -12.90 -1.86
N GLY A 22 -4.42 -11.92 -1.66
CA GLY A 22 -4.76 -10.68 -0.97
C GLY A 22 -5.90 -9.91 -1.65
N HIS A 23 -6.02 -10.03 -2.98
CA HIS A 23 -7.14 -9.42 -3.72
C HIS A 23 -8.52 -9.92 -3.31
N ILE A 24 -8.63 -11.10 -2.69
CA ILE A 24 -9.89 -11.58 -2.08
C ILE A 24 -10.45 -10.54 -1.10
N TYR A 25 -9.59 -9.79 -0.40
CA TYR A 25 -10.03 -8.72 0.50
C TYR A 25 -10.19 -7.39 -0.22
N PHE A 26 -9.16 -6.95 -0.97
CA PHE A 26 -9.13 -5.66 -1.68
C PHE A 26 -8.77 -5.87 -3.14
N PRO A 27 -9.69 -5.68 -4.12
CA PRO A 27 -10.98 -5.02 -4.00
C PRO A 27 -12.19 -5.97 -3.83
N MET A 28 -12.00 -7.29 -3.72
CA MET A 28 -13.13 -8.20 -3.94
C MET A 28 -14.18 -8.16 -2.81
N ILE A 29 -13.77 -8.03 -1.54
CA ILE A 29 -14.69 -7.81 -0.40
C ILE A 29 -14.94 -6.33 -0.15
N VAL A 30 -13.89 -5.50 -0.15
CA VAL A 30 -13.97 -4.04 0.00
C VAL A 30 -13.74 -3.42 -1.38
N ASN A 31 -14.82 -2.99 -2.03
CA ASN A 31 -14.81 -2.75 -3.48
C ASN A 31 -14.43 -1.32 -3.86
N SER A 32 -13.20 -1.09 -4.31
CA SER A 32 -12.76 0.20 -4.84
C SER A 32 -13.08 0.37 -6.34
N ASP A 33 -13.11 1.62 -6.80
CA ASP A 33 -13.13 1.95 -8.23
C ASP A 33 -11.69 2.05 -8.76
N GLU A 34 -11.13 0.93 -9.21
CA GLU A 34 -9.77 0.83 -9.73
C GLU A 34 -9.49 1.80 -10.89
N ARG A 35 -10.49 2.06 -11.74
CA ARG A 35 -10.35 3.00 -12.86
C ARG A 35 -10.14 4.43 -12.39
N GLN A 36 -10.59 4.75 -11.18
CA GLN A 36 -10.36 6.05 -10.58
C GLN A 36 -9.16 6.03 -9.63
N TRP A 37 -9.00 4.98 -8.84
CA TRP A 37 -8.06 4.91 -7.72
C TRP A 37 -7.32 3.57 -7.67
N THR A 38 -6.50 3.26 -8.69
CA THR A 38 -5.75 1.98 -8.78
C THR A 38 -5.00 1.64 -7.49
N TRP A 39 -4.47 2.64 -6.79
CA TRP A 39 -3.72 2.41 -5.54
C TRP A 39 -4.54 1.79 -4.41
N MET A 40 -5.87 1.96 -4.41
CA MET A 40 -6.71 1.33 -3.38
C MET A 40 -6.72 -0.19 -3.55
N ASP A 41 -6.67 -0.67 -4.79
CA ASP A 41 -6.58 -2.08 -5.10
C ASP A 41 -5.13 -2.54 -4.84
N GLU A 42 -4.18 -1.88 -5.49
CA GLU A 42 -2.81 -2.37 -5.60
C GLU A 42 -1.93 -1.99 -4.42
N GLY A 43 -2.10 -0.80 -3.88
CA GLY A 43 -1.30 -0.27 -2.77
C GLY A 43 -1.71 -0.84 -1.43
N LEU A 44 -3.02 -1.00 -1.17
CA LEU A 44 -3.51 -1.70 0.02
C LEU A 44 -3.08 -3.17 -0.02
N ASN A 45 -3.17 -3.81 -1.18
CA ASN A 45 -2.77 -5.21 -1.35
C ASN A 45 -1.24 -5.40 -1.25
N SER A 46 -0.45 -4.50 -1.85
CA SER A 46 1.02 -4.49 -1.73
C SER A 46 1.50 -4.21 -0.30
N TYR A 47 0.71 -3.53 0.52
CA TYR A 47 1.01 -3.43 1.94
C TYR A 47 0.73 -4.76 2.66
N LEU A 48 -0.40 -5.40 2.37
CA LEU A 48 -0.77 -6.67 2.99
C LEU A 48 0.15 -7.82 2.59
N ASP A 49 0.58 -7.88 1.32
CA ASP A 49 1.52 -8.91 0.86
C ASP A 49 2.88 -8.82 1.58
N ALA A 50 3.33 -7.60 1.90
CA ALA A 50 4.56 -7.36 2.62
C ALA A 50 4.45 -7.87 4.07
N VAL A 51 3.31 -7.63 4.72
CA VAL A 51 3.02 -8.17 6.05
C VAL A 51 2.93 -9.68 6.01
N ALA A 52 2.13 -10.25 5.10
CA ALA A 52 1.94 -11.69 4.97
C ALA A 52 3.23 -12.44 4.64
N GLY A 53 4.05 -11.88 3.76
CA GLY A 53 5.37 -12.41 3.42
C GLY A 53 6.28 -12.47 4.65
N ARG A 54 6.43 -11.35 5.37
CA ARG A 54 7.29 -11.29 6.58
C ARG A 54 6.85 -12.26 7.68
N GLU A 55 5.55 -12.46 7.85
CA GLU A 55 5.00 -13.45 8.79
C GLU A 55 5.24 -14.89 8.31
N TRP A 56 5.24 -15.13 7.00
CA TRP A 56 5.47 -16.45 6.41
C TRP A 56 6.94 -16.88 6.45
N ASP A 57 7.86 -16.00 6.06
CA ASP A 57 9.31 -16.27 6.03
C ASP A 57 10.09 -14.95 6.23
N PRO A 58 10.61 -14.67 7.43
CA PRO A 58 11.28 -13.41 7.72
C PRO A 58 12.66 -13.25 7.06
N ASP A 59 13.25 -14.32 6.52
CA ASP A 59 14.58 -14.30 5.91
C ASP A 59 14.55 -13.87 4.43
N ILE A 60 13.36 -13.80 3.84
CA ILE A 60 13.14 -13.28 2.50
C ILE A 60 12.80 -11.78 2.61
N PRO A 61 13.41 -10.92 1.79
CA PRO A 61 13.11 -9.49 1.78
C PRO A 61 11.74 -9.23 1.13
N TRP A 62 10.66 -9.54 1.85
CA TRP A 62 9.29 -9.37 1.38
C TRP A 62 8.88 -7.90 1.35
N GLY A 63 8.12 -7.56 0.31
CA GLY A 63 7.48 -6.26 0.16
C GLY A 63 8.43 -5.16 -0.30
N VAL A 64 7.94 -3.94 -0.15
CA VAL A 64 8.63 -2.74 -0.59
C VAL A 64 9.24 -2.03 0.62
N GLU A 65 10.56 -2.07 0.70
CA GLU A 65 11.32 -1.28 1.67
C GLU A 65 11.36 0.20 1.26
N ALA A 66 11.39 1.10 2.25
CA ALA A 66 11.46 2.54 1.99
C ALA A 66 12.67 2.93 1.12
N ARG A 67 13.78 2.20 1.22
CA ARG A 67 14.96 2.42 0.36
C ARG A 67 14.67 2.17 -1.14
N GLY A 68 13.73 1.27 -1.44
CA GLY A 68 13.40 0.85 -2.80
C GLY A 68 12.60 1.88 -3.60
N ILE A 69 12.00 2.87 -2.93
CA ILE A 69 11.22 3.94 -3.59
C ILE A 69 12.00 5.26 -3.72
N ILE A 70 13.21 5.38 -3.16
CA ILE A 70 13.97 6.64 -3.13
C ILE A 70 14.17 7.24 -4.53
N ASP A 71 14.59 6.42 -5.49
CA ASP A 71 14.86 6.90 -6.86
C ASP A 71 13.58 7.40 -7.53
N TYR A 72 12.44 6.75 -7.27
CA TYR A 72 11.14 7.23 -7.75
C TYR A 72 10.75 8.56 -7.09
N MET A 73 10.90 8.66 -5.76
CA MET A 73 10.55 9.87 -4.99
C MET A 73 11.40 11.09 -5.37
N LYS A 74 12.62 10.87 -5.89
CA LYS A 74 13.50 11.94 -6.41
C LYS A 74 13.28 12.24 -7.90
N SER A 75 12.56 11.38 -8.61
CA SER A 75 12.37 11.52 -10.04
C SER A 75 11.35 12.61 -10.36
N THR A 76 11.44 13.17 -11.57
CA THR A 76 10.38 14.01 -12.14
C THR A 76 9.29 13.20 -12.83
N ASN A 77 9.47 11.88 -12.97
CA ASN A 77 8.50 10.97 -13.59
C ASN A 77 7.49 10.44 -12.57
N GLN A 78 6.92 11.35 -11.78
CA GLN A 78 5.94 11.05 -10.75
C GLN A 78 4.77 12.02 -10.78
N VAL A 79 3.64 11.54 -10.27
CA VAL A 79 2.42 12.31 -10.01
C VAL A 79 1.90 11.89 -8.63
N PRO A 80 1.00 12.67 -8.00
CA PRO A 80 0.37 12.26 -6.75
C PRO A 80 -0.25 10.86 -6.84
N ILE A 81 -0.33 10.13 -5.72
CA ILE A 81 -1.01 8.82 -5.67
C ILE A 81 -2.49 8.98 -6.02
N MET A 82 -3.06 10.14 -5.70
CA MET A 82 -4.44 10.51 -6.01
C MET A 82 -4.65 10.94 -7.48
N THR A 83 -3.68 10.73 -8.37
CA THR A 83 -3.89 10.91 -9.81
C THR A 83 -4.76 9.80 -10.36
N GLN A 84 -5.71 10.16 -11.23
CA GLN A 84 -6.57 9.17 -11.88
C GLN A 84 -5.74 8.19 -12.71
N SER A 85 -6.15 6.91 -12.69
CA SER A 85 -5.40 5.76 -13.20
C SER A 85 -4.86 5.91 -14.62
N ASP A 86 -5.63 6.45 -15.57
CA ASP A 86 -5.22 6.62 -16.97
C ASP A 86 -4.18 7.75 -17.15
N SER A 87 -4.01 8.60 -16.14
CA SER A 87 -3.08 9.75 -16.16
C SER A 87 -1.78 9.49 -15.38
N VAL A 88 -1.61 8.29 -14.81
CA VAL A 88 -0.42 7.92 -14.05
C VAL A 88 0.77 7.70 -14.98
N LEU A 89 1.88 8.40 -14.73
CA LEU A 89 3.09 8.32 -15.57
C LEU A 89 3.90 7.02 -15.38
N ASN A 90 3.90 6.49 -14.16
CA ASN A 90 4.62 5.27 -13.80
C ASN A 90 3.79 4.46 -12.80
N LEU A 91 3.01 3.52 -13.33
CA LEU A 91 1.96 2.84 -12.58
C LEU A 91 2.50 2.02 -11.42
N GLY A 92 3.57 1.24 -11.64
CA GLY A 92 4.14 0.36 -10.61
C GLY A 92 4.45 1.11 -9.31
N PRO A 93 5.33 2.13 -9.33
CA PRO A 93 5.64 2.90 -8.15
C PRO A 93 4.45 3.69 -7.58
N ASN A 94 3.59 4.27 -8.42
CA ASN A 94 2.49 5.14 -7.98
C ASN A 94 1.34 4.35 -7.33
N ALA A 95 0.93 3.23 -7.94
CA ALA A 95 -0.21 2.43 -7.50
C ALA A 95 0.18 1.35 -6.48
N TYR A 96 1.41 0.82 -6.53
CA TYR A 96 1.84 -0.30 -5.68
C TYR A 96 2.82 0.17 -4.60
N THR A 97 3.99 0.64 -5.04
CA THR A 97 5.19 0.72 -4.21
C THR A 97 5.17 1.88 -3.23
N LYS A 98 4.87 3.10 -3.68
CA LYS A 98 4.76 4.31 -2.85
C LYS A 98 3.63 4.22 -1.81
N PRO A 99 2.38 3.83 -2.14
CA PRO A 99 1.33 3.68 -1.14
C PRO A 99 1.65 2.57 -0.12
N ALA A 100 2.22 1.43 -0.54
CA ALA A 100 2.62 0.38 0.40
C ALA A 100 3.70 0.86 1.39
N VAL A 101 4.71 1.60 0.91
CA VAL A 101 5.73 2.21 1.79
C VAL A 101 5.11 3.23 2.73
N ALA A 102 4.20 4.08 2.24
CA ALA A 102 3.50 5.05 3.08
C ALA A 102 2.77 4.33 4.23
N LEU A 103 1.98 3.31 3.93
CA LEU A 103 1.24 2.54 4.94
C LEU A 103 2.16 1.82 5.92
N ASN A 104 3.29 1.29 5.43
CA ASN A 104 4.30 0.68 6.30
C ASN A 104 4.94 1.71 7.25
N ILE A 105 5.28 2.91 6.78
CA ILE A 105 5.78 4.00 7.64
C ILE A 105 4.72 4.43 8.64
N LEU A 106 3.47 4.56 8.20
CA LEU A 106 2.35 4.92 9.05
C LEU A 106 2.18 3.91 10.19
N ARG A 107 2.28 2.61 9.89
CA ARG A 107 2.23 1.53 10.87
C ARG A 107 3.43 1.46 11.80
N GLU A 108 4.64 1.53 11.26
CA GLU A 108 5.86 1.22 12.02
C GLU A 108 6.42 2.43 12.78
N VAL A 109 6.19 3.65 12.28
CA VAL A 109 6.86 4.87 12.77
C VAL A 109 5.87 5.87 13.38
N ILE A 110 4.70 6.06 12.77
CA ILE A 110 3.79 7.16 13.14
C ILE A 110 2.74 6.71 14.16
N MET A 111 1.97 5.67 13.84
CA MET A 111 0.86 5.21 14.67
C MET A 111 1.26 4.09 15.63
N GLY A 112 2.26 3.30 15.25
CA GLY A 112 2.56 2.01 15.89
C GLY A 112 1.60 0.90 15.42
N ARG A 113 2.07 -0.34 15.54
CA ARG A 113 1.41 -1.53 14.98
C ARG A 113 0.00 -1.75 15.50
N GLU A 114 -0.19 -1.70 16.81
CA GLU A 114 -1.49 -2.00 17.44
C GLU A 114 -2.59 -1.04 16.96
N LEU A 115 -2.29 0.26 16.96
CA LEU A 115 -3.24 1.29 16.60
C LEU A 115 -3.55 1.28 15.10
N PHE A 116 -2.51 1.12 14.26
CA PHE A 116 -2.68 0.96 12.82
C PHE A 116 -3.51 -0.28 12.49
N ASP A 117 -3.17 -1.44 13.05
CA ASP A 117 -3.85 -2.71 12.76
C ASP A 117 -5.31 -2.65 13.20
N TYR A 118 -5.61 -2.00 14.33
CA TYR A 118 -6.98 -1.72 14.76
C TYR A 118 -7.74 -0.86 13.74
N ALA A 119 -7.17 0.29 13.34
CA ALA A 119 -7.81 1.23 12.43
C ALA A 119 -8.01 0.64 11.02
N PHE A 120 -7.01 -0.08 10.50
CA PHE A 120 -7.07 -0.73 9.20
C PHE A 120 -8.11 -1.86 9.18
N LYS A 121 -8.19 -2.64 10.26
CA LYS A 121 -9.24 -3.67 10.43
C LYS A 121 -10.63 -3.05 10.52
N GLU A 122 -10.75 -1.90 11.19
CA GLU A 122 -12.02 -1.18 11.27
C GLU A 122 -12.45 -0.66 9.89
N TYR A 123 -11.53 -0.16 9.06
CA TYR A 123 -11.80 0.15 7.65
C TYR A 123 -12.35 -1.06 6.89
N ALA A 124 -11.66 -2.20 6.94
CA ALA A 124 -12.14 -3.43 6.30
C ALA A 124 -13.54 -3.83 6.78
N ARG A 125 -13.81 -3.76 8.09
CA ARG A 125 -15.12 -4.11 8.67
C ARG A 125 -16.23 -3.15 8.25
N ARG A 126 -15.97 -1.84 8.25
CA ARG A 126 -16.98 -0.82 7.89
C ARG A 126 -17.37 -0.89 6.43
N TRP A 127 -16.41 -1.22 5.57
CA TRP A 127 -16.54 -1.13 4.12
C TRP A 127 -16.63 -2.48 3.41
N MET A 128 -16.65 -3.60 4.14
CA MET A 128 -16.95 -4.90 3.55
C MET A 128 -18.31 -4.86 2.83
N PHE A 129 -18.33 -5.36 1.60
CA PHE A 129 -19.47 -5.38 0.69
C PHE A 129 -20.00 -3.98 0.30
N LYS A 130 -19.15 -2.94 0.42
CA LYS A 130 -19.45 -1.56 0.02
C LYS A 130 -18.39 -1.02 -0.94
N ARG A 131 -18.60 0.22 -1.40
CA ARG A 131 -17.70 0.93 -2.32
C ARG A 131 -17.07 2.17 -1.71
N PRO A 132 -15.99 2.05 -0.92
CA PRO A 132 -15.30 3.20 -0.34
C PRO A 132 -14.55 4.00 -1.42
N THR A 133 -14.45 5.30 -1.17
CA THR A 133 -13.49 6.19 -1.85
C THR A 133 -12.21 6.33 -1.00
N PRO A 134 -11.13 6.93 -1.53
CA PRO A 134 -9.95 7.29 -0.73
C PRO A 134 -10.28 8.05 0.56
N ALA A 135 -11.23 8.98 0.50
CA ALA A 135 -11.64 9.78 1.66
C ALA A 135 -12.23 8.92 2.78
N ASP A 136 -12.92 7.82 2.43
CA ASP A 136 -13.46 6.88 3.41
C ASP A 136 -12.37 6.08 4.12
N PHE A 137 -11.30 5.73 3.40
CA PHE A 137 -10.12 5.11 4.00
C PHE A 137 -9.42 6.09 4.96
N PHE A 138 -9.05 7.28 4.50
CA PHE A 138 -8.36 8.29 5.31
C PHE A 138 -9.14 8.63 6.58
N ARG A 139 -10.43 8.93 6.43
CA ARG A 139 -11.32 9.22 7.55
C ARG A 139 -11.44 8.06 8.53
N THR A 140 -11.52 6.81 8.05
CA THR A 140 -11.60 5.66 8.96
C THR A 140 -10.30 5.49 9.74
N MET A 141 -9.15 5.68 9.10
CA MET A 141 -7.86 5.60 9.76
C MET A 141 -7.72 6.66 10.86
N GLU A 142 -8.16 7.90 10.62
CA GLU A 142 -8.14 8.99 11.62
C GLU A 142 -9.16 8.78 12.74
N GLU A 143 -10.43 8.51 12.41
CA GLU A 143 -11.49 8.32 13.40
C GLU A 143 -11.21 7.15 14.34
N ALA A 144 -10.73 6.02 13.81
CA ALA A 144 -10.48 4.83 14.60
C ALA A 144 -9.21 4.96 15.45
N SER A 145 -8.21 5.72 14.99
CA SER A 145 -6.95 5.89 15.72
C SER A 145 -6.94 7.08 16.67
N GLY A 146 -7.77 8.11 16.43
CA GLY A 146 -7.70 9.39 17.12
C GLY A 146 -6.46 10.22 16.79
N VAL A 147 -5.72 9.86 15.73
CA VAL A 147 -4.52 10.57 15.26
C VAL A 147 -4.89 11.48 14.11
N ASP A 148 -4.40 12.72 14.14
CA ASP A 148 -4.47 13.65 13.01
C ASP A 148 -3.45 13.24 11.93
N LEU A 149 -3.94 12.79 10.79
CA LEU A 149 -3.14 12.26 9.68
C LEU A 149 -3.25 13.15 8.43
N ASP A 150 -3.88 14.31 8.50
CA ASP A 150 -4.07 15.23 7.36
C ASP A 150 -2.72 15.59 6.70
N TRP A 151 -1.71 15.88 7.52
CA TRP A 151 -0.35 16.17 7.06
C TRP A 151 0.27 14.98 6.33
N PHE A 152 0.01 13.77 6.81
CA PHE A 152 0.55 12.53 6.26
C PHE A 152 -0.09 12.23 4.90
N TRP A 153 -1.41 12.28 4.82
CA TRP A 153 -2.14 12.10 3.57
C TRP A 153 -1.75 13.15 2.55
N ARG A 154 -1.63 14.42 2.95
CA ARG A 154 -1.21 15.50 2.06
C ARG A 154 0.18 15.25 1.48
N GLY A 155 1.15 14.89 2.32
CA GLY A 155 2.54 14.66 1.90
C GLY A 155 2.68 13.43 0.99
N TRP A 156 2.06 12.32 1.36
CA TRP A 156 2.25 11.05 0.63
C TRP A 156 1.31 10.87 -0.56
N PHE A 157 0.03 11.25 -0.42
CA PHE A 157 -1.01 10.89 -1.39
C PHE A 157 -1.38 12.03 -2.34
N TYR A 158 -1.36 13.27 -1.86
CA TYR A 158 -1.78 14.44 -2.63
C TYR A 158 -0.63 15.27 -3.21
N SER A 159 0.62 14.99 -2.84
CA SER A 159 1.80 15.71 -3.34
C SER A 159 2.91 14.79 -3.87
N THR A 160 3.81 15.42 -4.63
CA THR A 160 5.12 14.89 -5.06
C THR A 160 6.28 15.61 -4.38
N ASP A 161 6.00 16.56 -3.49
CA ASP A 161 7.01 17.24 -2.69
C ASP A 161 7.72 16.27 -1.75
N HIS A 162 8.89 16.68 -1.26
CA HIS A 162 9.58 15.91 -0.23
C HIS A 162 8.70 15.82 1.01
N VAL A 163 8.55 14.59 1.52
CA VAL A 163 7.88 14.33 2.79
C VAL A 163 8.85 14.66 3.91
N ASP A 164 8.92 15.93 4.27
CA ASP A 164 9.73 16.39 5.41
C ASP A 164 8.93 16.23 6.70
N ILE A 165 9.43 15.38 7.59
CA ILE A 165 8.95 15.27 8.98
C ILE A 165 10.04 15.88 9.84
N SER A 166 9.90 17.15 10.20
CA SER A 166 10.71 17.71 11.30
C SER A 166 10.11 17.17 12.61
N LEU A 167 10.79 16.19 13.21
CA LEU A 167 10.54 15.72 14.57
C LEU A 167 11.11 16.70 15.60
#